data_AF-A0A2E6QJ12-F1
#
_entry.id   AF-A0A2E6QJ12-F1
#
_cell.length_a   1.000
_cell.length_b   1.000
_cell.length_c   1.000
_cell.angle_alpha   90.00
_cell.angle_beta   90.00
_cell.angle_gamma   90.00
#
_symmetry.space_group_name_H-M   'P 1'
#
loop_
_entity.id
_entity.type
_entity.pdbx_description
1 polymer ?
#
loop_
_entity_poly.entity_id
_entity_poly.type
_entity_poly.pdbx_seq_one_letter_code
_entity_poly.pdbx_strand_id
1 'polypeptide(L)'
;MPLSSPVEREPIHHRRIDGFAFRRADGLWDIEGHLTDTKSYTFHNSARGDVPPGTPVHEMWIRLTIDEAFVIHAAEAVTDFSPYPATCPNITPEFDALVGK
;
A
#
# COMPACT_ATOMS: atom_id res chain seq x y z
N MET A 1 9.60 12.45 19.19
CA MET A 1 8.33 11.71 19.12
C MET A 1 7.54 12.03 20.38
N PRO A 2 6.25 12.40 20.32
CA PRO A 2 5.47 12.82 21.50
C PRO A 2 4.96 11.65 22.37
N LEU A 3 5.61 10.47 22.29
CA LEU A 3 5.24 9.29 23.07
C LEU A 3 6.18 9.13 24.27
N SER A 4 5.74 8.36 25.28
CA SER A 4 6.57 7.99 26.42
C SER A 4 7.83 7.22 25.98
N SER A 5 8.87 7.25 26.82
CA SER A 5 10.08 6.47 26.60
C SER A 5 9.75 4.97 26.47
N PRO A 6 10.25 4.29 25.42
CA PRO A 6 10.02 2.87 25.25
C PRO A 6 10.96 2.04 26.15
N VAL A 7 10.58 0.78 26.36
CA VAL A 7 11.53 -0.25 26.80
C VAL A 7 12.48 -0.64 25.67
N GLU A 8 13.51 -1.42 25.99
CA GLU A 8 14.42 -2.00 25.00
C GLU A 8 13.67 -2.80 23.94
N ARG A 9 14.03 -2.61 22.67
CA ARG A 9 13.37 -3.22 21.51
C ARG A 9 14.25 -3.12 20.27
N GLU A 10 14.01 -3.98 19.31
CA GLU A 10 14.64 -3.97 17.99
C GLU A 10 13.62 -3.62 16.90
N PRO A 11 14.03 -2.92 15.82
CA PRO A 11 13.16 -2.77 14.66
C PRO A 11 12.99 -4.15 14.02
N ILE A 12 11.76 -4.54 13.67
CA ILE A 12 11.45 -5.83 13.01
C ILE A 12 10.77 -5.59 11.66
N HIS A 13 9.82 -4.67 11.62
CA HIS A 13 9.03 -4.33 10.45
C HIS A 13 8.80 -2.83 10.39
N HIS A 14 8.88 -2.25 9.20
CA HIS A 14 8.55 -0.86 8.96
C HIS A 14 7.56 -0.77 7.81
N ARG A 15 6.32 -0.38 8.14
CA ARG A 15 5.28 -0.02 7.19
C ARG A 15 5.23 1.50 7.06
N ARG A 16 5.35 1.99 5.85
CA ARG A 16 5.05 3.37 5.49
C ARG A 16 3.79 3.39 4.65
N ILE A 17 2.88 4.30 4.97
CA ILE A 17 1.71 4.58 4.16
C ILE A 17 1.71 6.09 3.94
N ASP A 18 1.89 6.48 2.69
CA ASP A 18 1.85 7.87 2.24
C ASP A 18 0.50 8.08 1.53
N GLY A 19 -0.18 9.18 1.87
CA GLY A 19 -1.53 9.48 1.37
C GLY A 19 -1.58 10.89 0.81
N PHE A 20 -2.16 11.03 -0.38
CA PHE A 20 -2.34 12.31 -1.06
C PHE A 20 -3.80 12.50 -1.46
N ALA A 21 -4.27 13.74 -1.40
CA ALA A 21 -5.59 14.12 -1.87
C ALA A 21 -5.47 15.28 -2.85
N PHE A 22 -6.03 15.09 -4.03
CA PHE A 22 -5.99 16.06 -5.12
C PHE A 22 -7.40 16.44 -5.53
N ARG A 23 -7.70 17.73 -5.54
CA ARG A 23 -8.94 18.22 -6.15
C ARG A 23 -8.74 18.28 -7.66
N ARG A 24 -9.63 17.65 -8.41
CA ARG A 24 -9.61 17.63 -9.88
C ARG A 24 -10.34 18.84 -10.46
N ALA A 25 -10.06 19.13 -11.73
CA ALA A 25 -10.70 20.24 -12.45
C ALA A 25 -12.18 19.96 -12.79
N ASP A 26 -12.60 18.70 -12.79
CA ASP A 26 -13.98 18.26 -13.02
C ASP A 26 -14.85 18.25 -11.76
N GLY A 27 -14.31 18.72 -10.63
CA GLY A 27 -15.02 18.79 -9.35
C GLY A 27 -14.94 17.51 -8.51
N LEU A 28 -14.30 16.44 -9.01
CA LEU A 28 -14.02 15.23 -8.24
C LEU A 28 -12.72 15.35 -7.45
N TRP A 29 -12.40 14.32 -6.67
CA TRP A 29 -11.16 14.22 -5.90
C TRP A 29 -10.46 12.90 -6.20
N ASP A 30 -9.14 12.93 -6.38
CA ASP A 30 -8.32 11.72 -6.35
C ASP A 30 -7.66 11.56 -4.98
N ILE A 31 -7.86 10.40 -4.37
CA ILE A 31 -7.17 9.98 -3.16
C ILE A 31 -6.18 8.90 -3.54
N GLU A 32 -4.89 9.20 -3.37
CA GLU A 32 -3.80 8.27 -3.68
C GLU A 32 -3.19 7.72 -2.40
N GLY A 33 -3.04 6.41 -2.33
CA GLY A 33 -2.32 5.72 -1.28
C GLY A 33 -1.12 4.97 -1.83
N HIS A 34 0.03 5.13 -1.19
CA HIS A 34 1.23 4.35 -1.44
C HIS A 34 1.68 3.66 -0.16
N LEU A 35 1.81 2.34 -0.21
CA LEU A 35 2.25 1.53 0.92
C LEU A 35 3.57 0.84 0.59
N THR A 36 4.56 0.99 1.46
CA THR A 36 5.80 0.21 1.43
C THR A 36 6.04 -0.49 2.77
N ASP A 37 6.29 -1.80 2.71
CA ASP A 37 6.66 -2.61 3.87
C ASP A 37 8.10 -3.10 3.72
N THR A 38 8.92 -2.95 4.75
CA THR A 38 10.29 -3.50 4.79
C THR A 38 10.56 -4.17 6.13
N LYS A 39 11.54 -5.09 6.13
CA LYS A 39 12.07 -5.71 7.36
C LYS A 39 13.52 -5.32 7.57
N SER A 40 13.94 -5.28 8.82
CA SER A 40 15.31 -4.95 9.26
C SER A 40 16.26 -6.14 9.27
N TYR A 41 15.75 -7.35 8.99
CA TYR A 41 16.48 -8.62 9.02
C TYR A 41 16.20 -9.43 7.76
N THR A 42 17.14 -10.31 7.40
CA THR A 42 16.94 -11.27 6.32
C THR A 42 15.88 -12.28 6.72
N PHE A 43 14.90 -12.53 5.85
CA PHE A 43 13.89 -13.55 6.10
C PHE A 43 13.72 -14.44 4.88
N HIS A 44 13.41 -15.71 5.13
CA HIS A 44 13.09 -16.65 4.06
C HIS A 44 11.62 -16.50 3.64
N ASN A 45 11.37 -16.47 2.34
CA ASN A 45 10.05 -16.50 1.74
C ASN A 45 10.00 -17.63 0.71
N SER A 46 8.95 -18.44 0.74
CA SER A 46 8.83 -19.64 -0.10
C SER A 46 8.79 -19.35 -1.61
N ALA A 47 8.37 -18.16 -2.03
CA ALA A 47 8.31 -17.74 -3.43
C ALA A 47 9.53 -16.91 -3.88
N ARG A 48 10.30 -16.35 -2.94
CA ARG A 48 11.39 -15.38 -3.22
C ARG A 48 12.76 -15.85 -2.74
N GLY A 49 12.83 -16.93 -1.98
CA GLY A 49 14.03 -17.32 -1.25
C GLY A 49 14.34 -16.35 -0.10
N ASP A 50 15.63 -16.13 0.16
CA ASP A 50 16.07 -15.20 1.21
C ASP A 50 15.95 -13.76 0.74
N VAL A 51 15.19 -12.97 1.49
CA VAL A 51 14.92 -11.56 1.21
C VAL A 51 15.79 -10.69 2.13
N PRO A 52 16.72 -9.88 1.59
CA PRO A 52 17.60 -9.03 2.39
C PRO A 52 16.85 -7.92 3.16
N PRO A 53 17.44 -7.41 4.26
CA PRO A 53 16.93 -6.25 4.98
C PRO A 53 16.69 -5.05 4.06
N GLY A 54 15.64 -4.28 4.31
CA GLY A 54 15.27 -3.10 3.53
C GLY A 54 14.61 -3.40 2.18
N THR A 55 14.58 -4.66 1.74
CA THR A 55 13.87 -5.04 0.51
C THR A 55 12.35 -4.98 0.76
N PRO A 56 11.56 -4.38 -0.15
CA PRO A 56 10.11 -4.37 -0.03
C PRO A 56 9.52 -5.78 0.09
N VAL A 57 8.73 -5.98 1.14
CA VAL A 57 7.79 -7.09 1.25
C VAL A 57 6.56 -6.77 0.39
N HIS A 58 6.04 -5.57 0.56
CA HIS A 58 4.98 -4.98 -0.27
C HIS A 58 5.42 -3.60 -0.75
N GLU A 59 5.05 -3.28 -1.98
CA GLU A 59 5.02 -1.93 -2.54
C GLU A 59 3.78 -1.83 -3.40
N MET A 60 2.80 -1.05 -2.95
CA MET A 60 1.45 -1.05 -3.50
C MET A 60 0.91 0.37 -3.63
N TRP A 61 0.16 0.59 -4.70
CA TRP A 61 -0.49 1.85 -5.03
C TRP A 61 -2.00 1.64 -5.14
N ILE A 62 -2.74 2.67 -4.74
CA ILE A 62 -4.16 2.79 -5.05
C ILE A 62 -4.49 4.25 -5.37
N ARG A 63 -5.33 4.48 -6.37
CA ARG A 63 -5.99 5.76 -6.62
C ARG A 63 -7.49 5.54 -6.61
N LEU A 64 -8.21 6.32 -5.82
CA LEU A 64 -9.67 6.38 -5.82
C LEU A 64 -10.11 7.76 -6.30
N THR A 65 -10.98 7.80 -7.31
CA THR A 65 -11.68 9.04 -7.68
C THR A 65 -13.03 9.08 -6.96
N ILE A 66 -13.29 10.11 -6.16
CA ILE A 66 -14.49 10.27 -5.35
C ILE A 66 -15.18 11.61 -5.57
N ASP A 67 -16.49 11.67 -5.32
CA ASP A 67 -17.24 12.93 -5.23
C ASP A 67 -17.44 13.41 -3.78
N GLU A 68 -18.17 14.51 -3.59
CA GLU A 68 -18.47 15.08 -2.27
C GLU A 68 -19.41 14.21 -1.41
N ALA A 69 -20.13 13.27 -2.03
CA ALA A 69 -20.93 12.27 -1.34
C ALA A 69 -20.11 11.01 -0.98
N PHE A 70 -18.80 11.03 -1.22
CA PHE A 70 -17.85 9.92 -1.05
C PHE A 70 -18.14 8.71 -1.92
N VAL A 71 -18.91 8.87 -3.01
CA VAL A 71 -19.13 7.80 -3.98
C VAL A 71 -17.87 7.62 -4.81
N ILE A 72 -17.44 6.37 -4.99
CA ILE A 72 -16.27 6.04 -5.80
C ILE A 72 -16.66 5.98 -7.29
N HIS A 73 -16.08 6.86 -8.10
CA HIS A 73 -16.29 6.92 -9.55
C HIS A 73 -15.25 6.13 -10.35
N ALA A 74 -14.05 5.96 -9.81
CA ALA A 74 -12.99 5.14 -10.38
C ALA A 74 -12.07 4.60 -9.29
N ALA A 75 -11.50 3.42 -9.53
CA ALA A 75 -10.49 2.81 -8.69
C ALA A 75 -9.38 2.23 -9.57
N GLU A 76 -8.13 2.44 -9.18
CA GLU A 76 -6.96 1.83 -9.82
C GLU A 76 -6.03 1.34 -8.72
N ALA A 77 -5.49 0.14 -8.86
CA ALA A 77 -4.55 -0.43 -7.90
C ALA A 77 -3.39 -1.12 -8.60
N VAL A 78 -2.19 -1.00 -8.06
CA VAL A 78 -0.99 -1.67 -8.60
C VAL A 78 -0.19 -2.24 -7.45
N THR A 79 0.42 -3.41 -7.66
CA THR A 79 1.36 -4.02 -6.72
C THR A 79 2.71 -4.18 -7.42
N ASP A 80 3.66 -3.29 -7.10
CA ASP A 80 5.02 -3.31 -7.65
C ASP A 80 5.87 -4.39 -6.99
N PHE A 81 5.73 -4.54 -5.66
CA PHE A 81 6.36 -5.62 -4.91
C PHE A 81 5.33 -6.40 -4.08
N SER A 82 5.47 -7.72 -4.09
CA SER A 82 4.65 -8.62 -3.28
C SER A 82 5.46 -9.78 -2.70
N PRO A 83 4.98 -10.41 -1.62
CA PRO A 83 5.60 -11.62 -1.08
C PRO A 83 5.33 -12.84 -1.96
N TYR A 84 4.26 -12.85 -2.77
CA TYR A 84 3.89 -13.94 -3.66
C TYR A 84 3.61 -13.41 -5.09
N PRO A 85 4.66 -13.22 -5.91
CA PRO A 85 4.53 -12.57 -7.22
C PRO A 85 3.57 -13.27 -8.20
N ALA A 86 3.36 -14.58 -8.04
CA ALA A 86 2.49 -15.37 -8.92
C ALA A 86 0.98 -15.19 -8.63
N THR A 87 0.60 -14.69 -7.45
CA THR A 87 -0.80 -14.65 -7.02
C THR A 87 -1.24 -13.30 -6.52
N CYS A 88 -0.38 -12.55 -5.83
CA CYS A 88 -0.73 -11.25 -5.27
C CYS A 88 -1.25 -10.24 -6.32
N PRO A 89 -0.65 -10.11 -7.52
CA PRO A 89 -1.16 -9.16 -8.52
C PRO A 89 -2.55 -9.49 -9.06
N ASN A 90 -3.03 -10.72 -8.90
CA ASN A 90 -4.32 -11.16 -9.45
C ASN A 90 -5.52 -10.47 -8.78
N ILE A 91 -5.33 -9.83 -7.63
CA ILE A 91 -6.39 -9.08 -6.96
C ILE A 91 -6.65 -7.71 -7.59
N THR A 92 -5.69 -7.17 -8.36
CA THR A 92 -5.79 -5.80 -8.92
C THR A 92 -7.13 -5.53 -9.64
N PRO A 93 -7.64 -6.42 -10.53
CA PRO A 93 -8.91 -6.18 -11.20
C PRO A 93 -10.13 -6.14 -10.26
N GLU A 94 -10.06 -6.78 -9.09
CA GLU A 94 -11.18 -6.81 -8.14
C GLU A 94 -11.43 -5.44 -7.48
N PHE A 95 -10.48 -4.50 -7.57
CA PHE A 95 -10.66 -3.13 -7.08
C PHE A 95 -11.72 -2.36 -7.88
N ASP A 96 -12.04 -2.77 -9.11
CA ASP A 96 -13.16 -2.22 -9.88
C ASP A 96 -14.50 -2.38 -9.15
N ALA A 97 -14.63 -3.40 -8.28
CA ALA A 97 -15.83 -3.61 -7.48
C ALA A 97 -16.09 -2.50 -6.44
N LEU A 98 -15.11 -1.61 -6.21
CA LEU A 98 -15.27 -0.42 -5.38
C LEU A 98 -16.07 0.69 -6.09
N VAL A 99 -16.14 0.68 -7.43
CA VAL A 99 -16.87 1.71 -8.17
C VAL A 99 -18.36 1.65 -7.83
N GLY A 100 -18.93 2.79 -7.49
CA GLY A 100 -20.33 2.96 -7.06
C GLY A 100 -20.60 2.57 -5.59
N LYS A 101 -19.57 2.27 -4.80
CA LYS A 101 -19.68 2.15 -3.33
C LYS A 101 -19.72 3.51 -2.65
#